data_AF-A0AAW7KVS7-F1
#
_entry.id   AF-A0AAW7KVS7-F1
#
_cell.length_a   1.000
_cell.length_b   1.000
_cell.length_c   1.000
_cell.angle_alpha   90.00
_cell.angle_beta   90.00
_cell.angle_gamma   90.00
#
_symmetry.space_group_name_H-M   'P 1'
#
loop_
_entity.id
_entity.type
_entity.pdbx_description
1 polymer ?
#
loop_
_entity_poly.entity_id
_entity_poly.type
_entity_poly.pdbx_seq_one_letter_code
_entity_poly.pdbx_strand_id
1 'polypeptide(L)'
;MLKRVEKAQQKWGGSHTVIDNWLNERQELIVLYCKIAGFSPYEKKDQSLPEPSQIQAFCQILMDYLSAGHFEVYDDIAKACEKKGLESQQLANTIYPRISDTTDIALDFNDKYAEVDAEDLLEGFDNDLSVMGEALEARFALEDELIDNLFSNHTD
;
A
#
# COMPACT_ATOMS: atom_id res chain seq x y z
N MET A 1 2.88 -6.11 -7.79
CA MET A 1 1.88 -6.11 -6.70
C MET A 1 1.55 -7.50 -6.15
N LEU A 2 0.59 -8.28 -6.68
CA LEU A 2 0.12 -9.53 -6.04
C LEU A 2 1.23 -10.56 -5.72
N LYS A 3 2.05 -10.91 -6.71
CA LYS A 3 3.18 -11.84 -6.50
C LYS A 3 4.22 -11.32 -5.48
N ARG A 4 4.29 -10.00 -5.27
CA ARG A 4 5.20 -9.38 -4.30
C ARG A 4 4.67 -9.57 -2.89
N VAL A 5 3.39 -9.31 -2.64
CA VAL A 5 2.79 -9.52 -1.31
C VAL A 5 2.79 -11.00 -0.92
N GLU A 6 2.53 -11.92 -1.85
CA GLU A 6 2.63 -13.36 -1.59
C GLU A 6 4.06 -13.78 -1.18
N LYS A 7 5.08 -13.24 -1.86
CA LYS A 7 6.48 -13.49 -1.50
C LYS A 7 6.84 -12.88 -0.14
N ALA A 8 6.34 -11.69 0.17
CA ALA A 8 6.54 -11.04 1.45
C ALA A 8 5.91 -11.86 2.59
N GLN A 9 4.68 -12.34 2.42
CA GLN A 9 4.00 -13.23 3.37
C GLN A 9 4.77 -14.56 3.55
N GLN A 10 5.31 -15.15 2.48
CA GLN A 10 6.14 -16.36 2.62
C GLN A 10 7.46 -16.11 3.35
N LYS A 11 8.06 -14.92 3.17
CA LYS A 11 9.37 -14.58 3.71
C LYS A 11 9.32 -14.14 5.17
N TRP A 12 8.29 -13.38 5.56
CA TRP A 12 8.22 -12.74 6.88
C TRP A 12 6.98 -13.14 7.69
N GLY A 13 6.02 -13.84 7.06
CA GLY A 13 4.78 -14.26 7.69
C GLY A 13 4.99 -15.10 8.95
N GLY A 14 4.24 -14.80 10.01
CA GLY A 14 4.27 -15.50 11.30
C GLY A 14 5.40 -15.06 12.24
N SER A 15 6.23 -14.09 11.82
CA SER A 15 7.34 -13.60 12.65
C SER A 15 6.94 -12.43 13.54
N HIS A 16 5.93 -11.65 13.15
CA HIS A 16 5.43 -10.50 13.89
C HIS A 16 3.96 -10.23 13.55
N THR A 17 3.06 -10.30 14.53
CA THR A 17 1.60 -10.20 14.29
C THR A 17 1.18 -8.89 13.63
N VAL A 18 1.87 -7.78 13.92
CA VAL A 18 1.59 -6.48 13.28
C VAL A 18 1.98 -6.50 11.80
N ILE A 19 3.10 -7.14 11.45
CA ILE A 19 3.56 -7.23 10.05
C ILE A 19 2.65 -8.18 9.26
N ASP A 20 2.18 -9.26 9.90
CA ASP A 20 1.23 -10.18 9.29
C ASP A 20 -0.08 -9.49 8.94
N ASN A 21 -0.66 -8.74 9.89
CA ASN A 21 -1.88 -7.96 9.65
C ASN A 21 -1.67 -6.94 8.53
N TRP A 22 -0.54 -6.23 8.55
CA TRP A 22 -0.22 -5.23 7.54
C TRP A 22 -0.04 -5.84 6.13
N LEU A 23 0.59 -7.01 6.01
CA LEU A 23 0.70 -7.73 4.74
C LEU A 23 -0.67 -8.26 4.24
N ASN A 24 -1.58 -8.61 5.15
CA ASN A 24 -2.94 -9.00 4.80
C ASN A 24 -3.75 -7.81 4.27
N GLU A 25 -3.68 -6.66 4.93
CA GLU A 25 -4.32 -5.41 4.46
C GLU A 25 -3.74 -4.99 3.10
N ARG A 26 -2.41 -5.11 2.91
CA ARG A 26 -1.77 -4.89 1.61
C ARG A 26 -2.38 -5.77 0.53
N GLN A 27 -2.60 -7.06 0.83
CA GLN A 27 -3.20 -7.99 -0.12
C GLN A 27 -4.63 -7.59 -0.47
N GLU A 28 -5.44 -7.21 0.52
CA GLU A 28 -6.81 -6.75 0.32
C GLU A 28 -6.86 -5.47 -0.53
N LEU A 29 -5.99 -4.50 -0.24
CA LEU A 29 -5.83 -3.28 -1.02
C LEU A 29 -5.52 -3.57 -2.49
N ILE A 30 -4.59 -4.49 -2.76
CA ILE A 30 -4.23 -4.87 -4.14
C ILE A 30 -5.41 -5.56 -4.85
N VAL A 31 -6.16 -6.41 -4.14
CA VAL A 31 -7.34 -7.08 -4.72
C VAL A 31 -8.41 -6.06 -5.10
N LEU A 32 -8.68 -5.07 -4.23
CA LEU A 32 -9.64 -4.00 -4.52
C LEU A 32 -9.16 -3.11 -5.66
N TYR A 33 -7.87 -2.74 -5.68
CA TYR A 33 -7.25 -2.04 -6.81
C TYR A 33 -7.48 -2.78 -8.14
N CYS A 34 -7.22 -4.09 -8.20
CA CYS A 34 -7.42 -4.86 -9.42
C CYS A 34 -8.88 -4.93 -9.87
N LYS A 35 -9.83 -4.88 -8.93
CA LYS A 35 -11.26 -4.84 -9.25
C LYS A 35 -11.63 -3.50 -9.91
N ILE A 36 -11.27 -2.38 -9.28
CA ILE A 36 -11.61 -1.04 -9.80
C ILE A 36 -10.84 -0.69 -11.09
N ALA A 37 -9.67 -1.29 -11.32
CA ALA A 37 -8.91 -1.17 -12.56
C ALA A 37 -9.44 -2.05 -13.71
N GLY A 38 -10.55 -2.80 -13.50
CA GLY A 38 -11.15 -3.62 -14.54
C GLY A 38 -10.38 -4.90 -14.88
N PHE A 39 -9.45 -5.36 -14.02
CA PHE A 39 -8.73 -6.63 -14.23
C PHE A 39 -9.54 -7.87 -13.81
N SER A 40 -10.84 -7.74 -13.54
CA SER A 40 -11.72 -8.84 -13.14
C SER A 40 -11.93 -9.82 -14.32
N PRO A 41 -11.52 -11.09 -14.21
CA PRO A 41 -11.69 -12.06 -15.29
C PRO A 41 -13.15 -12.50 -15.50
N TYR A 42 -14.05 -12.13 -14.59
CA TYR A 42 -15.46 -12.55 -14.60
C TYR A 42 -16.43 -11.49 -15.13
N GLU A 43 -16.01 -10.23 -15.26
CA GLU A 43 -16.83 -9.15 -15.81
C GLU A 43 -16.55 -8.98 -17.29
N LYS A 44 -17.21 -9.85 -18.08
CA LYS A 44 -17.24 -9.74 -19.53
C LYS A 44 -18.15 -8.59 -19.96
N LYS A 45 -17.57 -7.67 -20.75
CA LYS A 45 -18.24 -6.85 -21.79
C LYS A 45 -19.09 -5.68 -21.33
N ASP A 46 -18.52 -4.77 -20.56
CA ASP A 46 -18.76 -3.36 -20.84
C ASP A 46 -17.58 -2.54 -20.32
N GLN A 47 -17.17 -1.51 -21.04
CA GLN A 47 -16.19 -0.53 -20.56
C GLN A 47 -16.84 0.41 -19.53
N SER A 48 -17.65 -0.16 -18.63
CA SER A 48 -18.35 0.59 -17.60
C SER A 48 -17.35 0.97 -16.53
N LEU A 49 -17.46 2.21 -16.07
CA LEU A 49 -16.77 2.69 -14.88
C LEU A 49 -17.11 1.79 -13.68
N PRO A 50 -16.19 1.62 -12.72
CA PRO A 50 -16.46 0.85 -11.51
C PRO A 50 -17.61 1.47 -10.71
N GLU A 51 -18.34 0.64 -9.98
CA GLU A 51 -19.43 1.11 -9.13
C GLU A 51 -18.87 2.02 -8.01
N PRO A 52 -19.54 3.12 -7.66
CA PRO A 52 -19.07 4.03 -6.61
C PRO A 52 -18.74 3.32 -5.30
N SER A 53 -19.54 2.33 -4.92
CA SER A 53 -19.30 1.49 -3.73
C SER A 53 -17.96 0.74 -3.74
N GLN A 54 -17.46 0.35 -4.92
CA GLN A 54 -16.16 -0.30 -5.06
C GLN A 54 -15.00 0.69 -4.90
N ILE A 55 -15.17 1.90 -5.42
CA ILE A 55 -14.21 2.99 -5.27
C ILE A 55 -14.12 3.40 -3.79
N GLN A 56 -15.27 3.60 -3.15
CA GLN A 56 -15.36 3.92 -1.72
C GLN A 56 -14.69 2.84 -0.85
N ALA A 57 -14.97 1.55 -1.14
CA ALA A 57 -14.32 0.44 -0.44
C ALA A 57 -12.80 0.44 -0.63
N PHE A 58 -12.31 0.76 -1.84
CA PHE A 58 -10.87 0.92 -2.10
C PHE A 58 -10.27 2.09 -1.30
N CYS A 59 -10.93 3.26 -1.28
CA CYS A 59 -10.50 4.41 -0.49
C CYS A 59 -10.44 4.11 1.02
N GLN A 60 -11.43 3.38 1.55
CA GLN A 60 -11.44 2.95 2.96
C GLN A 60 -10.22 2.09 3.31
N ILE A 61 -10.00 0.99 2.57
CA ILE A 61 -8.85 0.12 2.85
C ILE A 61 -7.51 0.82 2.59
N LEU A 62 -7.46 1.77 1.64
CA LEU A 62 -6.27 2.57 1.37
C LEU A 62 -5.92 3.42 2.59
N MET A 63 -6.89 4.12 3.16
CA MET A 63 -6.70 4.94 4.35
C MET A 63 -6.36 4.12 5.59
N ASP A 64 -6.99 2.96 5.76
CA ASP A 64 -6.67 2.03 6.84
C ASP A 64 -5.22 1.53 6.72
N TYR A 65 -4.81 1.09 5.52
CA TYR A 65 -3.46 0.60 5.24
C TYR A 65 -2.35 1.66 5.46
N LEU A 66 -2.63 2.91 5.05
CA LEU A 66 -1.71 4.03 5.29
C LEU A 66 -1.58 4.32 6.78
N SER A 67 -2.71 4.35 7.50
CA SER A 67 -2.78 4.64 8.93
C SER A 67 -2.07 3.56 9.76
N ALA A 68 -2.30 2.28 9.46
CA ALA A 68 -1.61 1.16 10.11
C ALA A 68 -0.09 1.28 9.92
N GLY A 69 0.37 1.65 8.73
CA GLY A 69 1.78 1.94 8.45
C GLY A 69 2.35 3.03 9.37
N HIS A 70 1.72 4.21 9.39
CA HIS A 70 2.21 5.37 10.13
C HIS A 70 2.15 5.23 11.66
N PHE A 71 1.09 4.60 12.19
CA PHE A 71 0.85 4.56 13.63
C PHE A 71 1.32 3.28 14.32
N GLU A 72 1.34 2.15 13.60
CA GLU A 72 1.64 0.85 14.22
C GLU A 72 2.98 0.26 13.75
N VAL A 73 3.31 0.40 12.46
CA VAL A 73 4.45 -0.30 11.86
C VAL A 73 5.73 0.53 11.87
N TYR A 74 5.67 1.79 11.42
CA TYR A 74 6.88 2.57 11.18
C TYR A 74 7.62 2.96 12.45
N ASP A 75 6.93 3.17 13.58
CA ASP A 75 7.57 3.47 14.88
C ASP A 75 8.35 2.26 15.41
N ASP A 76 7.78 1.05 15.31
CA ASP A 76 8.46 -0.19 15.68
C ASP A 76 9.68 -0.47 14.79
N ILE A 77 9.55 -0.23 13.48
CA ILE A 77 10.68 -0.31 12.55
C ILE A 77 11.76 0.72 12.89
N ALA A 78 11.39 1.98 13.19
CA ALA A 78 12.34 3.02 13.54
C ALA A 78 13.17 2.65 14.79
N LYS A 79 12.49 2.18 15.85
CA LYS A 79 13.14 1.72 17.08
C LYS A 79 14.04 0.51 16.84
N ALA A 80 13.63 -0.40 15.97
CA ALA A 80 14.45 -1.56 15.61
C ALA A 80 15.70 -1.15 14.81
N CYS A 81 15.56 -0.19 13.88
CA CYS A 81 16.68 0.36 13.11
C CYS A 81 17.68 1.07 14.02
N GLU A 82 17.22 1.85 14.99
CA GLU A 82 18.08 2.53 15.97
C GLU A 82 18.93 1.53 16.77
N LYS A 83 18.33 0.40 17.19
CA LYS A 83 19.05 -0.67 17.90
C LYS A 83 20.05 -1.40 17.00
N LYS A 84 19.76 -1.50 15.70
CA LYS A 84 20.56 -2.24 14.73
C LYS A 84 21.81 -1.47 14.28
N GLY A 85 21.76 -0.14 14.29
CA GLY A 85 22.92 0.72 14.08
C GLY A 85 22.72 1.80 13.01
N LEU A 86 23.77 2.59 12.80
CA LEU A 86 23.76 3.79 11.95
C LEU A 86 23.33 3.52 10.51
N GLU A 87 23.76 2.41 9.89
CA GLU A 87 23.39 2.08 8.51
C GLU A 87 21.88 1.81 8.37
N SER A 88 21.32 1.06 9.32
CA SER A 88 19.89 0.75 9.38
C SER A 88 19.05 2.01 9.58
N GLN A 89 19.52 2.92 10.44
CA GLN A 89 18.87 4.23 10.67
C GLN A 89 18.95 5.14 9.44
N GLN A 90 20.10 5.19 8.75
CA GLN A 90 20.27 5.97 7.51
C GLN A 90 19.35 5.48 6.40
N LEU A 91 19.18 4.15 6.29
CA LEU A 91 18.24 3.56 5.36
C LEU A 91 16.81 4.02 5.65
N ALA A 92 16.35 3.89 6.89
CA ALA A 92 15.01 4.34 7.30
C ALA A 92 14.79 5.84 7.01
N ASN A 93 15.77 6.70 7.33
CA ASN A 93 15.72 8.14 7.06
C ASN A 93 15.65 8.48 5.56
N THR A 94 16.15 7.61 4.69
CA THR A 94 16.07 7.79 3.23
C THR A 94 14.74 7.31 2.68
N ILE A 95 14.14 6.29 3.30
CA ILE A 95 12.89 5.68 2.85
C ILE A 95 11.66 6.48 3.31
N TYR A 96 11.62 6.96 4.56
CA TYR A 96 10.42 7.63 5.10
C TYR A 96 9.93 8.83 4.26
N PRO A 97 10.80 9.73 3.76
CA PRO A 97 10.35 10.82 2.90
C PRO A 97 9.67 10.32 1.62
N ARG A 98 10.20 9.25 1.01
CA ARG A 98 9.64 8.66 -0.21
C ARG A 98 8.30 7.96 0.05
N ILE A 99 8.13 7.39 1.24
CA ILE A 99 6.82 6.87 1.66
C ILE A 99 5.84 8.04 1.82
N SER A 100 6.26 9.15 2.43
CA SER A 100 5.44 10.36 2.54
C SER A 100 4.95 10.84 1.17
N ASP A 101 5.83 10.90 0.17
CA ASP A 101 5.44 11.29 -1.20
C ASP A 101 4.32 10.39 -1.76
N THR A 102 4.37 9.08 -1.48
CA THR A 102 3.31 8.16 -1.90
C THR A 102 2.03 8.30 -1.08
N THR A 103 2.13 8.71 0.18
CA THR A 103 0.97 9.02 1.03
C THR A 103 0.24 10.24 0.51
N ASP A 104 0.94 11.28 0.07
CA ASP A 104 0.31 12.49 -0.49
C ASP A 104 -0.51 12.17 -1.74
N ILE A 105 0.03 11.35 -2.66
CA ILE A 105 -0.71 10.87 -3.85
C ILE A 105 -1.97 10.10 -3.43
N ALA A 106 -1.87 9.29 -2.38
CA ALA A 106 -2.99 8.49 -1.89
C ALA A 106 -4.09 9.36 -1.26
N LEU A 107 -3.71 10.40 -0.52
CA LEU A 107 -4.64 11.37 0.05
C LEU A 107 -5.35 12.16 -1.06
N ASP A 108 -4.61 12.62 -2.08
CA ASP A 108 -5.19 13.31 -3.24
C ASP A 108 -6.21 12.43 -3.99
N PHE A 109 -5.93 11.13 -4.11
CA PHE A 109 -6.87 10.17 -4.68
C PHE A 109 -8.11 10.01 -3.79
N ASN A 110 -7.91 9.81 -2.48
CA ASN A 110 -9.00 9.66 -1.53
C ASN A 110 -9.93 10.89 -1.53
N ASP A 111 -9.38 12.10 -1.50
CA ASP A 111 -10.14 13.35 -1.46
C ASP A 111 -11.02 13.55 -2.70
N LYS A 112 -10.60 13.03 -3.86
CA LYS A 112 -11.39 13.09 -5.10
C LYS A 112 -12.49 12.03 -5.16
N TYR A 113 -12.24 10.85 -4.59
CA TYR A 113 -13.01 9.65 -4.93
C TYR A 113 -13.71 8.97 -3.74
N ALA A 114 -13.45 9.37 -2.49
CA ALA A 114 -14.04 8.73 -1.31
C ALA A 114 -15.55 8.99 -1.13
N GLU A 115 -16.08 10.06 -1.72
CA GLU A 115 -17.48 10.47 -1.60
C GLU A 115 -18.19 10.52 -2.96
N VAL A 116 -17.68 9.82 -3.99
CA VAL A 116 -18.33 9.80 -5.31
C VAL A 116 -19.62 8.99 -5.29
N ASP A 117 -20.59 9.46 -6.07
CA ASP A 117 -21.92 8.89 -6.22
C ASP A 117 -22.16 8.39 -7.66
N ALA A 118 -23.28 7.70 -7.90
CA ALA A 118 -23.60 7.16 -9.23
C ALA A 118 -23.88 8.25 -10.29
N GLU A 119 -24.07 9.49 -9.87
CA GLU A 119 -24.34 10.64 -10.72
C GLU A 119 -23.06 11.41 -11.10
N ASP A 120 -21.94 11.13 -10.42
CA ASP A 120 -20.67 11.81 -10.66
C ASP A 120 -19.98 11.29 -11.92
N LEU A 121 -19.45 12.24 -12.70
CA LEU A 121 -18.60 11.92 -13.84
C LEU A 121 -17.18 11.64 -13.32
N LEU A 122 -16.73 10.39 -13.43
CA LEU A 122 -15.38 9.95 -13.05
C LEU A 122 -14.33 10.37 -14.11
N GLU A 123 -14.32 11.64 -14.48
CA GLU A 123 -13.38 12.19 -15.46
C GLU A 123 -11.94 12.06 -14.95
N GLY A 124 -11.07 11.42 -15.74
CA GLY A 124 -9.67 11.24 -15.37
C GLY A 124 -9.40 10.12 -14.36
N PHE A 125 -10.44 9.38 -13.94
CA PHE A 125 -10.29 8.28 -12.98
C PHE A 125 -9.26 7.24 -13.40
N ASP A 126 -9.27 6.80 -14.67
CA ASP A 126 -8.29 5.82 -15.17
C ASP A 126 -6.83 6.32 -15.04
N ASN A 127 -6.62 7.62 -15.27
CA ASN A 127 -5.30 8.23 -15.15
C ASN A 127 -4.88 8.34 -13.67
N ASP A 128 -5.77 8.84 -12.82
CA ASP A 128 -5.51 8.96 -11.39
C ASP A 128 -5.28 7.58 -10.75
N LEU A 129 -6.05 6.58 -11.16
CA LEU A 129 -5.88 5.19 -10.74
C LEU A 129 -4.55 4.59 -11.21
N SER A 130 -4.11 4.90 -12.43
CA SER A 130 -2.80 4.48 -12.92
C SER A 130 -1.67 5.08 -12.08
N VAL A 131 -1.75 6.39 -11.79
CA VAL A 131 -0.77 7.08 -10.93
C VAL A 131 -0.77 6.48 -9.52
N MET A 132 -1.95 6.21 -8.97
CA MET A 132 -2.10 5.54 -7.68
C MET A 132 -1.45 4.15 -7.68
N GLY A 133 -1.63 3.38 -8.75
CA GLY A 133 -1.00 2.07 -8.93
C GLY A 133 0.53 2.16 -8.94
N GLU A 134 1.11 3.12 -9.66
CA GLU A 134 2.56 3.34 -9.65
C GLU A 134 3.07 3.73 -8.26
N ALA A 135 2.36 4.62 -7.57
CA ALA A 135 2.67 5.03 -6.20
C ALA A 135 2.62 3.84 -5.23
N LEU A 136 1.60 2.97 -5.31
CA LEU A 136 1.48 1.77 -4.50
C LEU A 136 2.63 0.78 -4.75
N GLU A 137 3.00 0.52 -6.00
CA GLU A 137 4.11 -0.42 -6.27
C GLU A 137 5.44 0.13 -5.75
N ALA A 138 5.68 1.43 -5.89
CA ALA A 138 6.85 2.10 -5.32
C ALA A 138 6.84 2.01 -3.79
N ARG A 139 5.69 2.30 -3.15
CA ARG A 139 5.50 2.20 -1.70
C ARG A 139 5.78 0.78 -1.20
N PHE A 140 5.20 -0.24 -1.83
CA PHE A 140 5.43 -1.64 -1.43
C PHE A 140 6.90 -2.03 -1.55
N ALA A 141 7.63 -1.55 -2.55
CA ALA A 141 9.05 -1.82 -2.67
C ALA A 141 9.88 -1.20 -1.53
N LEU A 142 9.53 0.02 -1.12
CA LEU A 142 10.16 0.71 0.01
C LEU A 142 9.86 0.03 1.34
N GLU A 143 8.62 -0.39 1.53
CA GLU A 143 8.19 -1.10 2.72
C GLU A 143 8.82 -2.50 2.82
N ASP A 144 8.95 -3.21 1.70
CA ASP A 144 9.67 -4.48 1.64
C ASP A 144 11.13 -4.30 2.06
N GLU A 145 11.78 -3.20 1.67
CA GLU A 145 13.16 -2.87 2.06
C GLU A 145 13.28 -2.58 3.57
N LEU A 146 12.30 -1.89 4.15
CA LEU A 146 12.22 -1.68 5.60
C LEU A 146 12.03 -3.00 6.36
N ILE A 147 11.11 -3.85 5.90
CA ILE A 147 10.88 -5.16 6.51
C ILE A 147 12.13 -6.06 6.35
N ASP A 148 12.77 -6.04 5.18
CA ASP A 148 13.99 -6.81 4.95
C ASP A 148 15.11 -6.37 5.89
N ASN A 149 15.30 -5.07 6.05
CA ASN A 149 16.25 -4.53 7.02
C ASN A 149 15.87 -4.92 8.46
N LEU A 150 14.59 -5.00 8.82
CA LEU A 150 14.18 -5.48 10.14
C LEU A 150 14.59 -6.93 10.41
N PHE A 151 14.42 -7.83 9.44
CA PHE A 151 14.68 -9.26 9.58
C PHE A 151 16.09 -9.70 9.15
N SER A 152 16.83 -8.85 8.45
CA SER A 152 18.21 -9.13 8.05
C SER A 152 19.09 -9.12 9.29
N ASN A 153 19.53 -10.29 9.74
CA ASN A 153 20.64 -10.38 10.69
C ASN A 153 21.90 -9.88 9.97
N HIS A 154 22.31 -8.63 10.18
CA HIS A 154 23.70 -8.27 9.98
C HIS A 154 24.46 -8.85 11.16
N THR A 155 24.80 -10.13 11.03
CA THR A 155 25.85 -10.72 11.84
C THR A 155 27.15 -10.15 11.31
N ASP A 156 27.69 -9.14 11.99
CA ASP A 156 29.13 -8.88 12.01
C ASP A 156 29.62 -9.02 13.46
#